data_AF-A0A7W8CSA8-F1
#
_entry.id   AF-A0A7W8CSA8-F1
#
_cell.length_a   1.000
_cell.length_b   1.000
_cell.length_c   1.000
_cell.angle_alpha   90.00
_cell.angle_beta   90.00
_cell.angle_gamma   90.00
#
_symmetry.space_group_name_H-M   'P 1'
#
loop_
_entity.id
_entity.type
_entity.pdbx_description
1 polymer ?
#
loop_
_entity_poly.entity_id
_entity_poly.type
_entity_poly.pdbx_seq_one_letter_code
_entity_poly.pdbx_strand_id
1 'polypeptide(L)'
;MAQYGITAESLRLGVTCPDCRSRSLGRKNRKWHCSGCDGVFIDAHEVALQEYAVLFGEELPTHFAYRLLGVEDKYLLYRLLEKSAMQGDKRGKRWIVPRRELLIEYFGAIYK
;
A
#
# COMPACT_ATOMS: atom_id res chain seq x y z
N MET A 1 16.26 5.29 9.76
CA MET A 1 15.54 6.13 10.74
C MET A 1 14.28 6.62 10.06
N ALA A 2 13.11 6.49 10.70
CA ALA A 2 11.87 7.00 10.13
C ALA A 2 11.88 8.53 10.13
N GLN A 3 11.48 9.14 9.03
CA GLN A 3 11.60 10.57 8.78
C GLN A 3 10.83 11.44 9.79
N TYR A 4 9.83 10.85 10.48
CA TYR A 4 8.91 11.54 11.38
C TYR A 4 8.86 10.94 12.81
N GLY A 5 9.79 10.04 13.18
CA GLY A 5 9.76 9.37 14.49
C GLY A 5 8.63 8.33 14.67
N ILE A 6 7.89 8.04 13.61
CA ILE A 6 6.86 6.99 13.54
C ILE A 6 7.54 5.65 13.27
N THR A 7 7.16 4.58 13.96
CA THR A 7 7.68 3.23 13.64
C THR A 7 6.77 2.51 12.66
N ALA A 8 7.31 1.64 11.83
CA ALA A 8 6.53 0.91 10.84
C ALA A 8 5.51 -0.04 11.50
N GLU A 9 5.74 -0.42 12.75
CA GLU A 9 4.87 -1.23 13.60
C GLU A 9 3.65 -0.45 14.11
N SER A 10 3.72 0.88 14.16
CA SER A 10 2.62 1.74 14.61
C SER A 10 1.59 2.03 13.50
N LEU A 11 1.92 1.68 12.26
CA LEU A 11 0.99 1.76 11.13
C LEU A 11 -0.18 0.80 11.32
N ARG A 12 -1.37 1.27 10.97
CA ARG A 12 -2.48 0.36 10.67
C ARG A 12 -2.13 -0.35 9.36
N LEU A 13 -1.97 -1.67 9.44
CA LEU A 13 -1.60 -2.51 8.31
C LEU A 13 -2.84 -2.93 7.49
N GLY A 14 -2.59 -3.32 6.23
CA GLY A 14 -3.61 -3.61 5.23
C GLY A 14 -3.93 -2.38 4.37
N VAL A 15 -4.47 -2.64 3.18
CA VAL A 15 -4.84 -1.58 2.24
C VAL A 15 -6.03 -0.80 2.78
N THR A 16 -5.87 0.47 3.11
CA THR A 16 -6.94 1.29 3.72
C THR A 16 -8.07 1.58 2.72
N CYS A 17 -9.31 1.50 3.19
CA CYS A 17 -10.48 1.92 2.43
C CYS A 17 -10.50 3.46 2.27
N PRO A 18 -10.58 3.98 1.04
CA PRO A 18 -10.62 5.43 0.79
C PRO A 18 -11.84 6.11 1.40
N ASP A 19 -12.99 5.45 1.31
CA ASP A 19 -14.27 6.02 1.78
C ASP A 19 -14.41 5.92 3.30
N CYS A 20 -14.18 4.73 3.86
CA CYS A 20 -14.34 4.50 5.30
C CYS A 20 -13.19 5.05 6.13
N ARG A 21 -11.99 5.19 5.53
CA ARG A 21 -10.72 5.68 6.13
C ARG A 21 -10.18 4.89 7.33
N SER A 22 -10.95 3.94 7.84
CA SER A 22 -10.67 3.24 9.09
C SER A 22 -10.60 1.72 8.91
N ARG A 23 -11.03 1.19 7.77
CA ARG A 23 -11.11 -0.25 7.51
C ARG A 23 -10.06 -0.66 6.49
N SER A 24 -9.47 -1.81 6.70
CA SER A 24 -8.62 -2.46 5.69
C SER A 24 -9.51 -3.20 4.68
N LEU A 25 -9.15 -3.12 3.41
CA LEU A 25 -9.84 -3.75 2.29
C LEU A 25 -9.44 -5.22 2.19
N GLY A 26 -10.43 -6.08 1.93
CA GLY A 26 -10.20 -7.48 1.59
C GLY A 26 -10.04 -7.66 0.08
N ARG A 27 -9.12 -8.52 -0.36
CA ARG A 27 -8.95 -8.80 -1.79
C ARG A 27 -9.85 -9.96 -2.23
N LYS A 28 -10.71 -9.72 -3.23
CA LYS A 28 -11.59 -10.72 -3.84
C LYS A 28 -11.66 -10.48 -5.35
N ASN A 29 -11.61 -11.55 -6.15
CA ASN A 29 -11.76 -11.46 -7.61
C ASN A 29 -10.87 -10.39 -8.30
N ARG A 30 -9.61 -10.25 -7.85
CA ARG A 30 -8.63 -9.26 -8.32
C ARG A 30 -8.96 -7.79 -8.01
N LYS A 31 -9.93 -7.52 -7.15
CA LYS A 31 -10.29 -6.19 -6.67
C LYS A 31 -10.20 -6.12 -5.14
N TRP A 32 -10.06 -4.92 -4.63
CA TRP A 32 -10.10 -4.61 -3.20
C TRP A 32 -11.53 -4.21 -2.83
N HIS A 33 -12.08 -4.86 -1.81
CA HIS A 33 -13.45 -4.69 -1.38
C HIS A 33 -13.49 -4.23 0.07
N CYS A 34 -14.31 -3.22 0.35
CA CYS A 34 -14.59 -2.81 1.72
C CYS A 34 -15.79 -3.59 2.27
N SER A 35 -15.66 -4.19 3.44
CA SER A 35 -16.80 -4.80 4.15
C SER A 35 -17.70 -3.81 4.89
N GLY A 36 -17.34 -2.52 4.90
CA GLY A 36 -18.07 -1.46 5.58
C GLY A 36 -18.96 -0.61 4.67
N CYS A 37 -18.48 -0.25 3.48
CA CYS A 37 -19.20 0.59 2.51
C CYS A 37 -19.52 -0.12 1.19
N ASP A 38 -19.17 -1.40 1.05
CA ASP A 38 -19.25 -2.17 -0.20
C ASP A 38 -18.46 -1.59 -1.39
N GLY A 39 -17.62 -0.57 -1.15
CA GLY A 39 -16.76 0.05 -2.13
C GLY A 39 -15.78 -0.94 -2.76
N VAL A 40 -15.51 -0.73 -4.06
CA VAL A 40 -14.65 -1.60 -4.87
C VAL A 40 -13.54 -0.77 -5.51
N PHE A 41 -12.30 -1.18 -5.27
CA PHE A 41 -11.11 -0.45 -5.69
C PHE A 41 -10.15 -1.39 -6.41
N ILE A 42 -9.57 -0.96 -7.54
CA ILE A 42 -8.71 -1.82 -8.35
C ILE A 42 -7.25 -1.73 -7.87
N ASP A 43 -6.83 -0.51 -7.56
CA ASP A 43 -5.45 -0.05 -7.41
C ASP A 43 -5.17 0.55 -6.02
N ALA A 44 -6.07 0.38 -5.05
CA ALA A 44 -5.88 0.92 -3.69
C ALA A 44 -4.54 0.51 -3.01
N HIS A 45 -4.00 -0.65 -3.35
CA HIS A 45 -2.65 -1.04 -2.92
C HIS A 45 -1.52 -0.10 -3.39
N GLU A 46 -1.64 0.53 -4.57
CA GLU A 46 -0.67 1.49 -5.06
C GLU A 46 -0.64 2.72 -4.15
N VAL A 47 -1.80 3.20 -3.70
CA VAL A 47 -1.91 4.29 -2.71
C VAL A 47 -1.19 3.91 -1.43
N ALA A 48 -1.47 2.72 -0.87
CA ALA A 48 -0.84 2.26 0.36
C ALA A 48 0.71 2.19 0.26
N LEU A 49 1.24 1.83 -0.91
CA LEU A 49 2.69 1.85 -1.16
C LEU A 49 3.23 3.28 -1.20
N GLN A 50 2.54 4.21 -1.85
CA GLN A 50 2.97 5.62 -1.89
C GLN A 50 2.90 6.27 -0.50
N GLU A 51 1.88 5.99 0.30
CA GLU A 51 1.79 6.45 1.69
C GLU A 51 2.96 5.94 2.53
N TYR A 52 3.32 4.67 2.39
CA TYR A 52 4.52 4.11 3.03
C TYR A 52 5.78 4.85 2.59
N ALA A 53 5.95 5.07 1.29
CA ALA A 53 7.13 5.74 0.74
C ALA A 53 7.30 7.16 1.29
N VAL A 54 6.21 7.89 1.48
CA VAL A 54 6.23 9.24 2.09
C VAL A 54 6.68 9.20 3.55
N LEU A 55 6.28 8.18 4.31
CA LEU A 55 6.55 8.11 5.76
C LEU A 55 7.93 7.52 6.09
N PHE A 56 8.36 6.52 5.33
CA PHE A 56 9.52 5.67 5.66
C PHE A 56 10.61 5.65 4.58
N GLY A 57 10.36 6.28 3.43
CA GLY A 57 11.21 6.21 2.24
C GLY A 57 10.84 5.06 1.32
N GLU A 58 11.46 5.04 0.14
CA GLU A 58 11.10 4.17 -0.98
C GLU A 58 11.58 2.72 -0.83
N GLU A 59 12.48 2.44 0.11
CA GLU A 59 12.96 1.08 0.37
C GLU A 59 11.88 0.28 1.11
N LEU A 60 11.29 -0.71 0.45
CA LEU A 60 10.29 -1.60 1.01
C LEU A 60 10.86 -3.01 1.20
N PRO A 61 11.04 -3.47 2.45
CA PRO A 61 11.37 -4.87 2.71
C PRO A 61 10.22 -5.79 2.28
N THR A 62 10.50 -6.84 1.50
CA THR A 62 9.46 -7.75 0.98
C THR A 62 8.66 -8.41 2.10
N HIS A 63 9.30 -8.74 3.23
CA HIS A 63 8.63 -9.32 4.40
C HIS A 63 7.61 -8.34 5.00
N PHE A 64 7.91 -7.03 4.97
CA PHE A 64 7.00 -6.00 5.43
C PHE A 64 5.87 -5.78 4.42
N ALA A 65 6.12 -5.90 3.12
CA ALA A 65 5.11 -5.74 2.07
C ALA A 65 3.93 -6.71 2.21
N TYR A 66 4.17 -7.97 2.62
CA TYR A 66 3.09 -8.92 2.94
C TYR A 66 2.16 -8.35 4.02
N ARG A 67 2.73 -7.83 5.11
CA ARG A 67 1.97 -7.24 6.21
C ARG A 67 1.27 -5.96 5.81
N LEU A 68 1.98 -5.06 5.11
CA LEU A 68 1.45 -3.78 4.63
C LEU A 68 0.21 -3.97 3.76
N LEU A 69 0.24 -4.93 2.83
CA LEU A 69 -0.87 -5.19 1.92
C LEU A 69 -1.88 -6.22 2.44
N GLY A 70 -1.60 -6.90 3.55
CA GLY A 70 -2.45 -7.95 4.11
C GLY A 70 -2.56 -9.17 3.18
N VAL A 71 -1.46 -9.55 2.53
CA VAL A 71 -1.38 -10.67 1.58
C VAL A 71 -0.44 -11.73 2.15
N GLU A 72 -0.75 -13.01 1.91
CA GLU A 72 0.11 -14.15 2.29
C GLU A 72 0.66 -14.89 1.06
N ASP A 73 -0.06 -14.85 -0.06
CA ASP A 73 0.36 -15.51 -1.30
C ASP A 73 1.51 -14.76 -1.97
N LYS A 74 2.61 -15.49 -2.20
CA LYS A 74 3.82 -14.95 -2.84
C LYS A 74 3.53 -14.42 -4.24
N TYR A 75 2.88 -15.20 -5.10
CA TYR A 75 2.70 -14.80 -6.49
C TYR A 75 1.79 -13.57 -6.62
N LEU A 76 0.77 -13.48 -5.77
CA LEU A 76 -0.10 -12.32 -5.64
C LEU A 76 0.67 -11.09 -5.19
N LEU A 77 1.49 -11.21 -4.13
CA LEU A 77 2.30 -10.08 -3.68
C LEU A 77 3.18 -9.55 -4.82
N TYR A 78 3.92 -10.44 -5.50
CA TYR A 78 4.82 -10.03 -6.57
C TYR A 78 4.08 -9.36 -7.74
N ARG A 79 2.87 -9.83 -8.07
CA ARG A 79 2.01 -9.21 -9.08
C ARG A 79 1.51 -7.83 -8.67
N LEU A 80 1.15 -7.64 -7.40
CA LEU A 80 0.72 -6.35 -6.86
C LEU A 80 1.86 -5.33 -6.84
N LEU A 81 3.09 -5.80 -6.60
CA LEU A 81 4.27 -4.95 -6.54
C LEU A 81 4.85 -4.63 -7.92
N GLU A 82 4.52 -5.38 -8.97
CA GLU A 82 5.19 -5.32 -10.27
C GLU A 82 5.29 -3.91 -10.87
N LYS A 83 4.21 -3.12 -10.79
CA LYS A 83 4.14 -1.78 -11.36
C LYS A 83 4.63 -0.67 -10.43
N SER A 84 4.58 -0.91 -9.13
CA SER A 84 4.72 0.14 -8.12
C SER A 84 5.93 -0.04 -7.22
N ALA A 85 6.55 -1.23 -7.21
CA ALA A 85 7.73 -1.53 -6.42
C ALA A 85 8.69 -2.49 -7.14
N MET A 86 9.72 -1.92 -7.76
CA MET A 86 10.75 -2.63 -8.52
C MET A 86 11.59 -3.51 -7.61
N GLN A 87 12.22 -4.54 -8.20
CA GLN A 87 13.17 -5.38 -7.47
C GLN A 87 14.41 -4.56 -7.12
N GLY A 88 14.80 -4.55 -5.85
CA GLY A 88 16.05 -3.90 -5.44
C GLY A 88 17.27 -4.77 -5.65
N ASP A 89 18.44 -4.14 -5.56
CA ASP A 89 19.75 -4.79 -5.77
C ASP A 89 20.03 -5.92 -4.77
N LYS A 90 19.39 -5.86 -3.60
CA LYS A 90 19.51 -6.86 -2.54
C LYS A 90 18.27 -7.74 -2.48
N ARG A 91 18.49 -9.04 -2.26
CA ARG A 91 17.40 -10.01 -2.07
C ARG A 91 16.48 -9.56 -0.92
N GLY A 92 15.18 -9.66 -1.17
CA GLY A 92 14.16 -9.33 -0.16
C GLY A 92 13.93 -7.83 0.05
N LYS A 93 14.47 -6.99 -0.83
CA LYS A 93 14.18 -5.56 -0.89
C LYS A 93 13.49 -5.19 -2.19
N ARG A 94 12.61 -4.20 -2.10
CA ARG A 94 11.90 -3.57 -3.21
C ARG A 94 12.11 -2.07 -3.14
N TRP A 95 12.07 -1.40 -4.29
CA TRP A 95 12.10 0.05 -4.38
C TRP A 95 10.76 0.52 -4.92
N ILE A 96 9.98 1.20 -4.09
CA ILE A 96 8.74 1.83 -4.51
C ILE A 96 9.07 2.91 -5.53
N VAL A 97 8.42 2.87 -6.68
CA VAL A 97 8.53 3.92 -7.69
C VAL A 97 7.62 5.06 -7.26
N PRO A 98 8.16 6.25 -6.95
CA PRO A 98 7.33 7.37 -6.51
C PRO A 98 6.34 7.80 -7.58
N ARG A 99 5.08 7.97 -7.18
CA ARG A 99 3.98 8.46 -8.00
C ARG A 99 3.14 9.42 -7.16
N ARG A 100 3.65 10.64 -6.99
CA ARG A 100 3.03 11.65 -6.09
C ARG A 100 1.65 12.06 -6.57
N GLU A 101 1.42 12.01 -7.87
CA GLU A 101 0.15 12.36 -8.52
C GLU A 101 -0.98 11.48 -7.99
N LEU A 102 -0.70 10.20 -7.75
CA LEU A 102 -1.66 9.23 -7.22
C LEU A 102 -2.13 9.61 -5.80
N LEU A 103 -1.24 10.14 -4.96
CA LEU A 103 -1.62 10.66 -3.64
C LEU A 103 -2.41 11.96 -3.73
N ILE A 104 -2.05 12.85 -4.67
CA ILE A 104 -2.78 14.11 -4.89
C ILE A 104 -4.22 13.82 -5.34
N GLU A 105 -4.40 12.94 -6.33
CA GLU A 105 -5.71 12.53 -6.82
C GLU A 105 -6.53 11.86 -5.70
N TYR A 106 -5.90 10.95 -4.96
CA TYR A 106 -6.52 10.24 -3.84
C TYR A 106 -7.02 11.20 -2.75
N PHE A 107 -6.14 12.04 -2.22
CA PHE A 107 -6.50 12.97 -1.15
C PHE A 107 -7.39 14.11 -1.64
N GLY A 108 -7.25 14.54 -2.89
CA GLY A 108 -8.16 15.53 -3.50
C GLY A 108 -9.58 15.01 -3.68
N ALA A 109 -9.76 13.71 -3.91
CA ALA A 109 -11.10 13.09 -3.93
C ALA A 109 -11.71 13.00 -2.52
N ILE A 110 -10.88 12.83 -1.49
CA ILE A 110 -11.32 12.65 -0.10
C ILE A 110 -11.62 13.99 0.59
N TYR A 111 -10.77 15.00 0.42
CA TYR A 111 -10.81 16.27 1.17
C TYR A 111 -11.41 17.44 0.37
N LYS A 112 -12.50 17.19 -0.38
CA LYS A 112 -13.24 18.25 -1.05
C LYS A 112 -13.91 19.22 -0.08
#